data_AF-A0A017T8P7-F1
#
_entry.id   AF-A0A017T8P7-F1
#
_cell.length_a   1.000
_cell.length_b   1.000
_cell.length_c   1.000
_cell.angle_alpha   90.00
_cell.angle_beta   90.00
_cell.angle_gamma   90.00
#
_symmetry.space_group_name_H-M   'P 1'
#
loop_
_entity.id
_entity.type
_entity.pdbx_description
1 polymer ?
#
loop_
_entity_poly.entity_id
_entity_poly.type
_entity_poly.pdbx_seq_one_letter_code
_entity_poly.pdbx_strand_id
1 'polypeptide(L)'
;MKSYVRALLVAMSTVVVGGCASMMIGSQPWFDQHDYGKKALAERASFDLSCAREQLQFLCVGPGSDCSSVGVSGCDKKATYEFVADRWVMNNAASATAAK
;
A
#
# COMPACT_ATOMS: atom_id res chain seq x y z
N MET A 1 -57.51 -9.85 -22.03
CA MET A 1 -57.14 -10.60 -23.25
C MET A 1 -55.72 -10.21 -23.66
N LYS A 2 -54.82 -11.20 -23.59
CA LYS A 2 -53.64 -11.45 -24.45
C LYS A 2 -52.56 -10.34 -24.52
N SER A 3 -51.45 -10.47 -23.80
CA SER A 3 -50.27 -11.32 -24.09
C SER A 3 -49.21 -10.53 -24.85
N TYR A 4 -48.10 -10.14 -24.20
CA TYR A 4 -46.76 -10.23 -24.79
C TYR A 4 -45.75 -10.58 -23.69
N VAL A 5 -45.67 -11.89 -23.52
CA VAL A 5 -44.66 -12.65 -22.81
C VAL A 5 -43.40 -12.70 -23.70
N ARG A 6 -42.23 -12.56 -23.06
CA ARG A 6 -40.88 -13.02 -23.47
C ARG A 6 -40.06 -12.22 -24.51
N ALA A 7 -38.78 -12.12 -24.14
CA ALA A 7 -37.57 -12.13 -24.96
C ALA A 7 -37.00 -10.77 -25.38
N LEU A 8 -35.93 -10.35 -24.69
CA LEU A 8 -34.59 -10.29 -25.29
C LEU A 8 -33.51 -10.12 -24.21
N LEU A 9 -32.96 -11.27 -23.80
CA LEU A 9 -31.60 -11.41 -23.29
C LEU A 9 -30.64 -10.98 -24.41
N VAL A 10 -29.90 -9.88 -24.23
CA VAL A 10 -28.71 -9.59 -25.05
C VAL A 10 -27.60 -9.06 -24.13
N ALA A 11 -26.76 -10.00 -23.70
CA ALA A 11 -25.32 -9.89 -23.55
C ALA A 11 -24.73 -8.56 -23.05
N MET A 12 -24.74 -8.35 -21.73
CA MET A 12 -23.67 -7.60 -21.03
C MET A 12 -22.46 -8.54 -20.86
N SER A 13 -21.79 -8.88 -21.95
CA SER A 13 -20.46 -9.49 -21.93
C SER A 13 -19.43 -8.42 -22.27
N THR A 14 -19.26 -7.43 -21.40
CA THR A 14 -18.07 -6.58 -21.42
C THR A 14 -16.93 -7.38 -20.81
N VAL A 15 -16.12 -7.92 -21.72
CA VAL A 15 -14.76 -8.44 -21.56
C VAL A 15 -14.07 -7.81 -20.35
N VAL A 16 -13.98 -8.56 -19.25
CA VAL A 16 -12.98 -8.28 -18.22
C VAL A 16 -11.66 -8.65 -18.87
N VAL A 17 -10.98 -7.66 -19.45
CA VAL A 17 -9.57 -7.77 -19.81
C VAL A 17 -8.83 -7.90 -18.49
N GLY A 18 -8.79 -9.12 -17.96
CA GLY A 18 -7.91 -9.53 -16.87
C GLY A 18 -6.49 -9.55 -17.39
N GLY A 19 -5.93 -8.36 -17.63
CA GLY A 19 -4.50 -8.22 -17.76
C GLY A 19 -3.90 -8.58 -16.42
N CYS A 20 -3.02 -9.59 -16.39
CA CYS A 20 -2.05 -9.75 -15.33
C CYS A 20 -1.12 -8.52 -15.38
N ALA A 21 -1.60 -7.36 -14.96
CA ALA A 21 -0.75 -6.23 -14.66
C ALA A 21 0.05 -6.67 -13.44
N SER A 22 1.25 -7.21 -13.67
CA SER A 22 2.22 -7.46 -12.63
C SER A 22 2.40 -6.15 -11.86
N MET A 23 1.75 -6.04 -10.69
CA MET A 23 1.85 -4.84 -9.87
C MET A 23 3.31 -4.71 -9.46
N MET A 24 3.95 -3.62 -9.89
CA MET A 24 5.35 -3.39 -9.55
C MET A 24 5.46 -3.19 -8.04
N ILE A 25 6.36 -3.96 -7.42
CA ILE A 25 6.72 -3.80 -6.00
C ILE A 25 7.18 -2.35 -5.80
N GLY A 26 6.71 -1.73 -4.73
CA GLY A 26 6.95 -0.31 -4.44
C GLY A 26 5.95 0.65 -5.09
N SER A 27 5.09 0.24 -6.03
CA SER A 27 4.02 1.15 -6.49
C SER A 27 2.96 1.37 -5.40
N GLN A 28 2.26 2.51 -5.44
CA GLN A 28 1.14 2.80 -4.52
C GLN A 28 0.07 1.68 -4.52
N PRO A 29 -0.41 1.18 -5.68
CA PRO A 29 -1.40 0.10 -5.70
C PRO A 29 -0.89 -1.20 -5.07
N TRP A 30 0.39 -1.55 -5.30
CA TRP A 30 1.02 -2.70 -4.65
C TRP A 30 1.08 -2.53 -3.14
N PHE A 31 1.48 -1.35 -2.68
CA PHE A 31 1.56 -1.02 -1.26
C PHE A 31 0.21 -1.14 -0.56
N ASP A 32 -0.86 -0.64 -1.17
CA ASP A 32 -2.19 -0.64 -0.55
C ASP A 32 -2.90 -2.01 -0.58
N GLN A 33 -2.64 -2.85 -1.58
CA GLN A 33 -3.40 -4.09 -1.81
C GLN A 33 -2.69 -5.36 -1.35
N HIS A 34 -1.36 -5.36 -1.25
CA HIS A 34 -0.61 -6.56 -0.93
C HIS A 34 -0.37 -6.71 0.58
N ASP A 35 -0.43 -7.94 1.11
CA ASP A 35 -0.19 -8.21 2.54
C ASP A 35 1.19 -7.73 3.01
N TYR A 36 2.22 -7.80 2.15
CA TYR A 36 3.58 -7.32 2.41
C TYR A 36 3.73 -5.79 2.33
N GLY A 37 2.74 -5.08 1.82
CA GLY A 37 2.74 -3.63 1.69
C GLY A 37 2.38 -2.95 3.02
N LYS A 38 1.31 -2.16 2.99
CA LYS A 38 0.86 -1.31 4.10
C LYS A 38 0.49 -2.09 5.34
N LYS A 39 -0.10 -3.27 5.21
CA LYS A 39 -0.51 -4.11 6.34
C LYS A 39 0.70 -4.60 7.14
N ALA A 40 1.67 -5.25 6.48
CA ALA A 40 2.91 -5.68 7.14
C ALA A 40 3.69 -4.49 7.72
N LEU A 41 3.73 -3.34 7.03
CA LEU A 41 4.38 -2.14 7.56
C LEU A 41 3.66 -1.61 8.81
N ALA A 42 2.33 -1.56 8.80
CA ALA A 42 1.55 -1.12 9.96
C ALA A 42 1.79 -2.00 11.18
N GLU A 43 1.88 -3.33 11.00
CA GLU A 43 2.23 -4.26 12.07
C GLU A 43 3.61 -3.96 12.65
N ARG A 44 4.62 -3.87 11.78
CA ARG A 44 6.00 -3.57 12.19
C ARG A 44 6.11 -2.22 12.90
N ALA A 45 5.55 -1.18 12.30
CA ALA A 45 5.66 0.18 12.81
C ALA A 45 4.87 0.39 14.10
N SER A 46 3.73 -0.30 14.28
CA SER A 46 2.97 -0.25 15.53
C SER A 46 3.79 -0.78 16.72
N PHE A 47 4.55 -1.85 16.49
CA PHE A 47 5.48 -2.39 17.49
C PHE A 47 6.64 -1.44 17.76
N ASP A 48 7.38 -1.07 16.71
CA ASP A 48 8.59 -0.26 16.83
C ASP A 48 8.32 1.14 17.43
N LEU A 49 7.20 1.76 17.06
CA LEU A 49 6.81 3.08 17.59
C LEU A 49 5.98 2.96 18.88
N SER A 50 5.59 1.75 19.30
CA SER A 50 4.64 1.53 20.40
C SER A 50 3.37 2.37 20.23
N CYS A 51 2.79 2.33 19.03
CA CYS A 51 1.68 3.16 18.60
C CYS A 51 0.58 2.29 17.97
N ALA A 52 -0.69 2.57 18.26
CA ALA A 52 -1.80 1.82 17.67
C ALA A 52 -1.82 2.00 16.14
N ARG A 53 -2.12 0.93 15.40
CA ARG A 53 -2.04 0.93 13.92
C ARG A 53 -2.92 2.01 13.29
N GLU A 54 -4.06 2.27 13.91
CA GLU A 54 -5.07 3.23 13.45
C GLU A 54 -4.62 4.68 13.61
N GLN A 55 -3.59 4.93 14.44
CA GLN A 55 -2.98 6.24 14.65
C GLN A 55 -1.75 6.47 13.77
N LEU A 56 -1.33 5.46 13.01
CA LEU A 56 -0.21 5.55 12.09
C LEU A 56 -0.64 6.21 10.78
N GLN A 57 0.18 7.12 10.30
CA GLN A 57 0.08 7.74 8.99
C GLN A 57 1.29 7.30 8.15
N PHE A 58 1.06 7.11 6.85
CA PHE A 58 2.04 6.55 5.93
C PHE A 58 2.24 7.52 4.76
N LEU A 59 3.49 7.79 4.41
CA LEU A 59 3.88 8.63 3.27
C LEU A 59 4.96 7.90 2.45
N CYS A 60 4.68 7.64 1.19
CA CYS A 60 5.65 7.07 0.27
C CYS A 60 6.72 8.12 -0.07
N VAL A 61 7.99 7.78 0.21
CA VAL A 61 9.16 8.69 0.12
C VAL A 61 10.32 8.09 -0.65
N GLY A 62 10.08 6.98 -1.36
CA GLY A 62 11.09 6.36 -2.22
C GLY A 62 11.33 7.14 -3.52
N PRO A 63 12.23 6.65 -4.39
CA PRO A 63 12.55 7.28 -5.66
C PRO A 63 11.30 7.50 -6.51
N GLY A 64 11.12 8.73 -7.02
CA GLY A 64 9.93 9.07 -7.81
C GLY A 64 8.62 9.04 -7.01
N SER A 65 8.70 9.19 -5.68
CA SER A 65 7.55 9.11 -4.77
C SER A 65 6.87 7.73 -4.73
N ASP A 66 7.64 6.68 -5.00
CA ASP A 66 7.19 5.31 -4.80
C ASP A 66 7.21 4.92 -3.31
N CYS A 67 6.60 3.77 -3.02
CA CYS A 67 6.48 3.16 -1.72
C CYS A 67 7.54 2.06 -1.50
N SER A 68 8.70 2.11 -2.17
CA SER A 68 9.86 1.28 -1.80
C SER A 68 10.46 1.73 -0.45
N SER A 69 10.27 3.01 -0.12
CA SER A 69 10.55 3.60 1.18
C SER A 69 9.32 4.38 1.67
N VAL A 70 8.97 4.22 2.94
CA VAL A 70 7.76 4.81 3.54
C VAL A 70 8.10 5.47 4.87
N GLY A 71 7.83 6.77 4.95
CA GLY A 71 7.78 7.50 6.21
C GLY A 71 6.52 7.13 6.98
N VAL A 72 6.67 6.81 8.25
CA VAL A 72 5.57 6.50 9.16
C VAL A 72 5.62 7.45 10.34
N SER A 73 4.48 8.05 10.67
CA SER A 73 4.31 8.93 11.83
C SER A 73 3.09 8.55 12.65
N GLY A 74 3.14 8.79 13.95
CA GLY A 74 2.04 8.51 14.88
C GLY A 74 2.52 8.52 16.32
N CYS A 75 1.63 8.85 17.27
CA CYS A 75 1.93 8.91 18.70
C CYS A 75 3.19 9.75 19.01
N ASP A 76 3.31 10.93 18.38
CA ASP A 76 4.45 11.87 18.48
C ASP A 76 5.81 11.30 18.05
N LYS A 77 5.83 10.16 17.35
CA LYS A 77 7.03 9.52 16.82
C LYS A 77 6.99 9.47 15.31
N LYS A 78 8.17 9.32 14.71
CA LYS A 78 8.35 9.15 13.27
C LYS A 78 9.52 8.22 12.98
N ALA A 79 9.41 7.45 11.92
CA ALA A 79 10.49 6.62 11.38
C ALA A 79 10.34 6.49 9.87
N THR A 80 11.41 6.10 9.19
CA THR A 80 11.36 5.72 7.77
C THR A 80 11.64 4.23 7.68
N TYR A 81 10.91 3.53 6.82
CA TYR A 81 11.09 2.10 6.58
C TYR A 81 11.39 1.86 5.12
N GLU A 82 12.28 0.91 4.86
CA GLU A 82 12.66 0.50 3.52
C GLU A 82 12.23 -0.95 3.30
N PHE A 83 11.69 -1.24 2.11
CA PHE A 83 11.26 -2.58 1.75
C PHE A 83 12.43 -3.34 1.10
N VAL A 84 13.01 -4.30 1.82
CA VAL A 84 14.19 -5.05 1.40
C VAL A 84 13.93 -6.55 1.58
N ALA A 85 14.13 -7.34 0.53
CA ALA A 85 13.96 -8.79 0.54
C ALA A 85 12.64 -9.24 1.21
N ASP A 86 11.53 -8.69 0.69
CA ASP A 86 10.15 -8.95 1.11
C ASP A 86 9.81 -8.56 2.57
N ARG A 87 10.58 -7.66 3.17
CA ARG A 87 10.38 -7.22 4.57
C ARG A 87 10.62 -5.74 4.75
N TRP A 88 9.89 -5.16 5.70
CA TRP A 88 10.12 -3.77 6.13
C TRP A 88 11.21 -3.70 7.18
N VAL A 89 12.21 -2.87 6.91
CA VAL A 89 13.32 -2.59 7.83
C VAL A 89 13.28 -1.12 8.20
N MET A 90 13.32 -0.80 9.49
CA MET A 90 13.45 0.58 9.94
C MET A 90 14.80 1.14 9.51
N ASN A 91 14.78 2.21 8.73
CA ASN A 91 15.97 2.89 8.27
C ASN A 91 16.39 3.94 9.32
N ASN A 92 17.41 3.60 10.10
CA ASN A 92 17.98 4.47 11.15
C ASN A 92 19.00 5.49 10.62
N ALA A 93 19.06 5.76 9.31
CA ALA A 93 19.95 6.78 8.74
C ALA A 93 19.70 8.22 9.24
N ALA A 94 18.70 8.43 10.11
CA ALA A 94 18.41 9.68 10.80
C ALA A 94 19.55 10.24 11.68
N SER A 95 20.69 9.55 11.82
CA SER A 95 21.90 10.09 12.49
C SER A 95 22.95 10.72 11.55
N ALA A 96 22.78 10.72 10.23
CA ALA A 96 23.85 11.16 9.31
C ALA A 96 23.68 12.57 8.70
N THR A 97 22.51 13.20 8.77
CA THR A 97 22.26 14.44 7.98
C THR A 97 21.35 15.48 8.64
N ALA A 98 21.26 15.50 9.98
CA ALA A 98 20.70 16.62 10.72
C ALA A 98 21.83 17.56 11.22
N ALA A 99 22.61 18.10 10.29
CA ALA A 99 23.54 19.19 10.54
C ALA A 99 23.66 20.04 9.28
N LYS A 100 22.79 21.05 9.16
CA LYS A 100 23.14 22.33 8.55
C LYS A 100 22.24 23.43 9.07
#